data_AF-A0A2M9A9F8-F1
#
_entry.id   AF-A0A2M9A9F8-F1
#
_cell.length_a   1.000
_cell.length_b   1.000
_cell.length_c   1.000
_cell.angle_alpha   90.00
_cell.angle_beta   90.00
_cell.angle_gamma   90.00
#
_symmetry.space_group_name_H-M   'P 1'
#
loop_
_entity.id
_entity.type
_entity.pdbx_description
1 polymer ?
#
loop_
_entity_poly.entity_id
_entity_poly.type
_entity_poly.pdbx_seq_one_letter_code
_entity_poly.pdbx_strand_id
1 'polypeptide(L)'
;MGNKVSIAAFIILAFVCAMLVFNRGDSKKGIKPTASGNAEKTPSIHVSVSEEKNFVANEYRLVFNVELYGKNKEKLFKDMDVRRSQIFEYAKSMGISEENVEQNSLQVEKPWNYLKTQKFVARQNFKISVSSKESADSLSELLSVIPDVEILQTNALLKDEDSLQAAIVKKACEKALLQADHYAEGVGEKTGKVLFVRGDVESSKFNMADSVSLGVDMDLSMSIANSDDGNAKSFLAVEATVERRYPADEFLGSFSLECVEKDKQALYRKMDEKSQSVIAQIKTLGIPESNISVQRMSLKKKWEYEDGGRRFMGYEAIQEIHVKTDSKELATALIDLLAPNADLQCNGTFPLLKKRQLLEAQVILKSGEKALAKAKLFADGLDMKLGKTQQVSDGSSMYEGITVLGDARAKSYDTMLLGGGSSRNVIADSVEVKASTNLVVELN
;
A
#
# COMPACT_ATOMS: atom_id res chain seq x y z
N MET A 1 -46.74 -5.68 -21.27
CA MET A 1 -45.44 -5.30 -21.85
C MET A 1 -44.50 -4.91 -20.72
N GLY A 2 -43.52 -5.74 -20.42
CA GLY A 2 -42.54 -5.55 -19.35
C GLY A 2 -41.69 -6.82 -19.25
N ASN A 3 -40.38 -6.69 -19.01
CA ASN A 3 -39.40 -7.78 -18.90
C ASN A 3 -38.82 -8.41 -20.17
N LYS A 4 -38.43 -7.60 -21.17
CA LYS A 4 -37.41 -8.03 -22.16
C LYS A 4 -36.10 -7.25 -22.07
N VAL A 5 -36.13 -6.02 -21.55
CA VAL A 5 -34.94 -5.16 -21.42
C VAL A 5 -34.03 -5.60 -20.26
N SER A 6 -34.58 -6.13 -19.16
CA SER A 6 -33.78 -6.52 -17.99
C SER A 6 -32.98 -7.81 -18.20
N ILE A 7 -33.47 -8.76 -19.00
CA ILE A 7 -32.78 -10.04 -19.23
C ILE A 7 -31.60 -9.85 -20.21
N ALA A 8 -31.76 -8.97 -21.20
CA ALA A 8 -30.67 -8.62 -22.11
C ALA A 8 -29.51 -7.92 -21.39
N ALA A 9 -29.81 -7.04 -20.43
CA ALA A 9 -28.78 -6.37 -19.61
C ALA A 9 -27.98 -7.35 -18.73
N PHE A 10 -28.65 -8.36 -18.14
CA PHE A 10 -27.96 -9.38 -17.33
C PHE A 10 -27.10 -10.34 -18.16
N ILE A 11 -27.52 -10.68 -19.38
CA ILE A 11 -26.73 -11.54 -20.28
C ILE A 11 -25.48 -10.81 -20.78
N ILE A 12 -25.58 -9.51 -21.08
CA ILE A 12 -24.43 -8.69 -21.47
C ILE A 12 -23.45 -8.52 -20.28
N LEU A 13 -23.95 -8.28 -19.07
CA LEU A 13 -23.13 -8.16 -17.87
C LEU A 13 -22.41 -9.48 -17.53
N ALA A 14 -23.08 -10.63 -17.67
CA ALA A 14 -22.48 -11.95 -17.48
C ALA A 14 -21.41 -12.27 -18.53
N PHE A 15 -21.57 -11.82 -19.78
CA PHE A 15 -20.59 -12.01 -20.85
C PHE A 15 -19.35 -11.12 -20.64
N VAL A 16 -19.53 -9.89 -20.15
CA VAL A 16 -18.42 -8.99 -19.78
C VAL A 16 -17.64 -9.54 -18.57
N CYS A 17 -18.33 -10.10 -17.57
CA CYS A 17 -17.67 -10.77 -16.44
C CYS A 17 -16.93 -12.05 -16.84
N ALA A 18 -17.45 -12.84 -17.79
CA ALA A 18 -16.78 -14.05 -18.26
C ALA A 18 -15.51 -13.75 -19.09
N MET A 19 -15.49 -12.66 -19.88
CA MET A 19 -14.28 -12.24 -20.59
C MET A 19 -13.17 -11.74 -19.65
N LEU A 20 -13.51 -11.17 -18.49
CA LEU A 20 -12.54 -10.71 -17.50
C LEU A 20 -11.87 -11.86 -16.72
N VAL A 21 -12.50 -13.03 -16.63
CA VAL A 21 -11.95 -14.19 -15.89
C VAL A 21 -11.01 -15.05 -16.74
N PHE A 22 -11.18 -15.07 -18.07
CA PHE A 22 -10.41 -15.97 -18.95
C PHE A 22 -9.14 -15.37 -19.58
N ASN A 23 -8.87 -14.07 -19.41
CA ASN A 23 -7.65 -13.45 -19.94
C ASN A 23 -6.50 -13.39 -18.91
N ARG A 24 -6.26 -14.49 -18.19
CA ARG A 24 -5.07 -14.69 -17.35
C ARG A 24 -3.89 -15.10 -18.24
N GLY A 25 -3.20 -14.09 -18.78
CA GLY A 25 -1.87 -14.22 -19.37
C GLY A 25 -0.78 -13.79 -18.39
N ASP A 26 0.33 -14.53 -18.37
CA ASP A 26 1.44 -14.43 -17.42
C ASP A 26 1.95 -13.01 -17.12
N SER A 27 1.98 -12.69 -15.83
CA SER A 27 2.60 -11.50 -15.25
C SER A 27 4.12 -11.64 -15.25
N LYS A 28 4.78 -11.26 -16.35
CA LYS A 28 6.20 -10.85 -16.44
C LYS A 28 6.59 -10.55 -17.90
N LYS A 29 6.04 -9.47 -18.47
CA LYS A 29 6.65 -8.80 -19.63
C LYS A 29 6.45 -7.31 -19.44
N GLY A 30 7.55 -6.56 -19.40
CA GLY A 30 7.50 -5.12 -19.62
C GLY A 30 6.67 -4.85 -20.87
N ILE A 31 5.88 -3.79 -20.85
CA ILE A 31 5.02 -3.38 -21.95
C ILE A 31 5.91 -3.26 -23.20
N LYS A 32 5.84 -4.26 -24.08
CA LYS A 32 6.18 -4.05 -25.48
C LYS A 32 4.99 -3.31 -26.07
N PRO A 33 5.20 -2.18 -26.75
CA PRO A 33 4.11 -1.53 -27.47
C PRO A 33 3.62 -2.50 -28.55
N THR A 34 2.48 -3.15 -28.33
CA THR A 34 1.78 -3.87 -29.38
C THR A 34 0.98 -2.87 -30.20
N ALA A 35 1.69 -2.10 -31.01
CA ALA A 35 1.23 -1.66 -32.32
C ALA A 35 1.98 -2.51 -33.36
N SER A 36 1.79 -3.84 -33.30
CA SER A 36 2.28 -4.73 -34.35
C SER A 36 1.16 -4.95 -35.37
N GLY A 37 0.95 -3.94 -36.21
CA GLY A 37 0.19 -4.05 -37.44
C GLY A 37 0.89 -3.18 -38.49
N ASN A 38 1.77 -3.79 -39.29
CA ASN A 38 2.38 -3.26 -40.53
C ASN A 38 2.54 -1.73 -40.63
N ALA A 39 3.38 -1.12 -39.78
CA ALA A 39 3.93 0.21 -40.05
C ALA A 39 5.28 0.04 -40.74
N GLU A 40 5.46 0.65 -41.91
CA GLU A 40 6.79 0.92 -42.45
C GLU A 40 7.65 1.51 -41.31
N LYS A 41 8.79 0.89 -41.01
CA LYS A 41 9.64 1.33 -39.91
C LYS A 41 10.23 2.68 -40.30
N THR A 42 9.61 3.77 -39.86
CA THR A 42 10.20 5.11 -39.89
C THR A 42 11.58 5.04 -39.23
N PRO A 43 12.68 5.24 -39.99
CA PRO A 43 14.01 5.42 -39.43
C PRO A 43 13.97 6.45 -38.31
N SER A 44 14.50 6.08 -37.16
CA SER A 44 14.34 6.86 -35.94
C SER A 44 15.59 6.82 -35.06
N ILE A 45 15.74 7.90 -34.30
CA ILE A 45 16.76 8.09 -33.28
C ILE A 45 16.08 7.92 -31.94
N HIS A 46 16.66 7.07 -31.10
CA HIS A 46 16.22 6.85 -29.72
C HIS A 46 17.29 7.37 -28.78
N VAL A 47 16.89 8.23 -27.84
CA VAL A 47 17.75 8.75 -26.78
C VAL A 47 17.10 8.54 -25.43
N SER A 48 17.92 8.26 -24.43
CA SER A 48 17.52 8.20 -23.03
C SER A 48 18.33 9.23 -22.26
N VAL A 49 17.65 10.11 -21.55
CA VAL A 49 18.28 11.15 -20.73
C VAL A 49 17.81 11.05 -19.30
N SER A 50 18.71 11.41 -18.40
CA SER A 50 18.40 11.67 -16.99
C SER A 50 18.84 13.09 -16.65
N GLU A 51 17.99 13.83 -15.95
CA GLU A 51 18.29 15.15 -15.39
C GLU A 51 17.89 15.19 -13.93
N GLU A 52 18.78 15.70 -13.09
CA GLU A 52 18.62 15.69 -11.65
C GLU A 52 18.93 17.07 -11.07
N LYS A 53 18.16 17.48 -10.06
CA LYS A 53 18.42 18.70 -9.31
C LYS A 53 18.16 18.50 -7.82
N ASN A 54 19.13 18.93 -7.03
CA ASN A 54 19.03 18.97 -5.57
C ASN A 54 18.31 20.25 -5.11
N PHE A 55 17.42 20.08 -4.14
CA PHE A 55 16.71 21.15 -3.45
C PHE A 55 16.97 21.04 -1.95
N VAL A 56 16.99 22.18 -1.26
CA VAL A 56 17.00 22.19 0.21
C VAL A 56 15.65 21.69 0.70
N ALA A 57 15.67 20.73 1.63
CA ALA A 57 14.47 20.16 2.20
C ALA A 57 13.68 21.20 3.01
N ASN A 58 12.35 21.13 2.95
CA ASN A 58 11.45 22.04 3.68
C ASN A 58 10.38 21.29 4.50
N GLU A 59 10.50 19.97 4.57
CA GLU A 59 9.80 19.08 5.49
C GLU A 59 10.75 17.94 5.87
N TYR A 60 10.64 17.50 7.12
CA TYR A 60 11.39 16.37 7.66
C TYR A 60 10.42 15.41 8.33
N ARG A 61 10.56 14.12 8.05
CA ARG A 61 9.70 13.08 8.61
C ARG A 61 10.52 12.05 9.37
N LEU A 62 10.38 12.08 10.68
CA LEU A 62 10.98 11.09 11.56
C LEU A 62 10.11 9.83 11.52
N VAL A 63 10.75 8.68 11.37
CA VAL A 63 10.13 7.36 11.44
C VAL A 63 10.82 6.59 12.55
N PHE A 64 10.04 6.14 13.53
CA PHE A 64 10.56 5.44 14.69
C PHE A 64 9.57 4.36 15.12
N ASN A 65 10.07 3.38 15.86
CA ASN A 65 9.26 2.35 16.48
C ASN A 65 9.32 2.49 18.01
N VAL A 66 8.35 1.87 18.68
CA VAL A 66 8.33 1.66 20.12
C VAL A 66 8.20 0.16 20.35
N GLU A 67 9.14 -0.45 21.06
CA GLU A 67 9.12 -1.89 21.37
C GLU A 67 9.14 -2.17 22.88
N LEU A 68 8.07 -2.76 23.40
CA LEU A 68 7.96 -3.15 24.81
C LEU A 68 8.00 -4.67 24.97
N TYR A 69 8.76 -5.15 25.93
CA TYR A 69 8.91 -6.59 26.21
C TYR A 69 8.28 -6.97 27.55
N GLY A 70 7.50 -8.05 27.58
CA GLY A 70 6.75 -8.40 28.78
C GLY A 70 6.23 -9.84 28.85
N LYS A 71 5.74 -10.20 30.04
CA LYS A 71 5.11 -11.51 30.29
C LYS A 71 3.58 -11.46 30.25
N ASN A 72 2.99 -10.28 30.43
CA ASN A 72 1.55 -10.06 30.47
C ASN A 72 1.15 -9.10 29.33
N LYS A 73 0.22 -9.54 28.46
CA LYS A 73 -0.27 -8.74 27.33
C LYS A 73 -1.01 -7.48 27.80
N GLU A 74 -1.93 -7.60 28.75
CA GLU A 74 -2.74 -6.46 29.24
C GLU A 74 -1.85 -5.36 29.83
N LYS A 75 -0.77 -5.76 30.52
CA LYS A 75 0.21 -4.79 31.02
C LYS A 75 0.95 -4.09 29.87
N LEU A 76 1.38 -4.83 28.84
CA LEU A 76 2.03 -4.26 27.66
C LEU A 76 1.13 -3.26 26.91
N PHE A 77 -0.18 -3.50 26.87
CA PHE A 77 -1.16 -2.56 26.34
C PHE A 77 -1.15 -1.23 27.09
N LYS A 78 -1.29 -1.29 28.42
CA LYS A 78 -1.28 -0.10 29.29
C LYS A 78 0.06 0.63 29.21
N ASP A 79 1.17 -0.09 29.23
CA ASP A 79 2.51 0.48 29.13
C ASP A 79 2.70 1.18 27.76
N MET A 80 2.14 0.62 26.67
CA MET A 80 2.17 1.27 25.35
C MET A 80 1.30 2.54 25.30
N ASP A 81 0.11 2.53 25.91
CA ASP A 81 -0.73 3.74 25.98
C ASP A 81 -0.04 4.88 26.74
N VAL A 82 0.68 4.55 27.81
CA VAL A 82 1.53 5.52 28.54
C VAL A 82 2.61 6.06 27.61
N ARG A 83 3.30 5.19 26.85
CA ARG A 83 4.35 5.61 25.94
C ARG A 83 3.85 6.48 24.79
N ARG A 84 2.72 6.12 24.21
CA ARG A 84 2.01 6.93 23.22
C ARG A 84 1.70 8.31 23.78
N SER A 85 1.13 8.39 24.97
CA SER A 85 0.78 9.68 25.60
C SER A 85 2.01 10.57 25.79
N GLN A 86 3.15 9.99 26.20
CA GLN A 86 4.43 10.72 26.30
C GLN A 86 4.89 11.28 24.94
N ILE A 87 4.81 10.48 23.87
CA ILE A 87 5.18 10.91 22.51
C ILE A 87 4.29 12.06 22.03
N PHE A 88 2.97 11.99 22.26
CA PHE A 88 2.04 13.05 21.89
C PHE A 88 2.28 14.34 22.68
N GLU A 89 2.58 14.24 23.97
CA GLU A 89 2.95 15.42 24.78
C GLU A 89 4.25 16.07 24.29
N TYR A 90 5.26 15.28 23.89
CA TYR A 90 6.47 15.82 23.26
C TYR A 90 6.16 16.54 21.95
N ALA A 91 5.39 15.91 21.05
CA ALA A 91 4.98 16.54 19.80
C ALA A 91 4.25 17.88 20.04
N LYS A 92 3.28 17.87 20.98
CA LYS A 92 2.51 19.06 21.37
C LYS A 92 3.39 20.15 21.98
N SER A 93 4.37 19.78 22.82
CA SER A 93 5.31 20.74 23.44
C SER A 93 6.16 21.48 22.41
N MET A 94 6.39 20.86 21.25
CA MET A 94 7.09 21.43 20.11
C MET A 94 6.17 22.18 19.15
N GLY A 95 4.88 22.30 19.46
CA GLY A 95 3.88 22.93 18.59
C GLY A 95 3.52 22.11 17.35
N ILE A 96 3.79 20.79 17.35
CA ILE A 96 3.44 19.90 16.24
C ILE A 96 1.95 19.55 16.35
N SER A 97 1.18 19.90 15.33
CA SER A 97 -0.23 19.52 15.20
C SER A 97 -0.41 18.00 15.16
N GLU A 98 -1.48 17.48 15.77
CA GLU A 98 -1.80 16.04 15.76
C GLU A 98 -1.92 15.48 14.34
N GLU A 99 -2.31 16.30 13.37
CA GLU A 99 -2.40 15.92 11.96
C GLU A 99 -1.05 15.53 11.34
N ASN A 100 0.06 15.98 11.95
CA ASN A 100 1.43 15.68 11.52
C ASN A 100 2.02 14.48 12.27
N VAL A 101 1.25 13.81 13.11
CA VAL A 101 1.63 12.60 13.85
C VAL A 101 0.84 11.42 13.28
N GLU A 102 1.52 10.56 12.53
CA GLU A 102 0.97 9.28 12.07
C GLU A 102 1.44 8.16 13.00
N GLN A 103 0.58 7.16 13.22
CA GLN A 103 0.94 5.92 13.88
C GLN A 103 0.30 4.74 13.15
N ASN A 104 0.89 3.56 13.27
CA ASN A 104 0.20 2.32 12.94
C ASN A 104 -0.48 1.74 14.19
N SER A 105 -1.21 0.64 14.00
CA SER A 105 -1.64 -0.18 15.12
C SER A 105 -0.43 -0.74 15.86
N LEU A 106 -0.49 -0.75 17.19
CA LEU A 106 0.42 -1.54 18.02
C LEU A 106 0.36 -3.05 17.63
N GLN A 107 1.39 -3.83 17.88
CA GLN A 107 1.47 -5.21 17.45
C GLN A 107 1.97 -6.03 18.61
N VAL A 108 1.15 -6.93 19.14
CA VAL A 108 1.55 -7.77 20.27
C VAL A 108 1.70 -9.21 19.83
N GLU A 109 2.94 -9.68 19.73
CA GLU A 109 3.30 -11.04 19.32
C GLU A 109 4.12 -11.75 20.38
N LYS A 110 4.24 -13.07 20.22
CA LYS A 110 5.20 -13.87 20.97
C LYS A 110 6.51 -13.90 20.17
N PRO A 111 7.61 -13.31 20.68
CA PRO A 111 8.88 -13.30 19.96
C PRO A 111 9.41 -14.73 19.86
N TRP A 112 10.10 -15.02 18.75
CA TRP A 112 10.79 -16.29 18.59
C TRP A 112 12.11 -16.23 19.38
N ASN A 113 12.17 -16.91 20.53
CA ASN A 113 13.35 -16.85 21.42
C ASN A 113 13.66 -18.22 22.05
N TYR A 114 14.91 -18.67 21.88
CA TYR A 114 15.45 -19.89 22.50
C TYR A 114 15.58 -19.82 24.03
N LEU A 115 15.64 -18.61 24.62
CA LEU A 115 16.02 -18.38 26.03
C LEU A 115 14.84 -18.24 27.02
N LYS A 116 13.58 -18.45 26.60
CA LYS A 116 12.37 -18.61 27.46
C LYS A 116 12.05 -17.51 28.51
N THR A 117 12.78 -16.41 28.63
CA THR A 117 12.60 -15.42 29.72
C THR A 117 11.50 -14.37 29.47
N GLN A 118 11.25 -13.99 28.20
CA GLN A 118 10.21 -13.05 27.79
C GLN A 118 9.15 -13.77 26.93
N LYS A 119 7.87 -13.41 27.10
CA LYS A 119 6.75 -14.13 26.44
C LYS A 119 6.08 -13.34 25.33
N PHE A 120 6.10 -12.01 25.38
CA PHE A 120 5.45 -11.15 24.40
C PHE A 120 6.28 -9.89 24.12
N VAL A 121 6.19 -9.39 22.90
CA VAL A 121 6.71 -8.08 22.45
C VAL A 121 5.55 -7.28 21.88
N ALA A 122 5.50 -6.00 22.21
CA ALA A 122 4.51 -5.03 21.76
C ALA A 122 5.20 -3.94 20.94
N ARG A 123 4.91 -3.83 19.64
CA ARG A 123 5.56 -2.88 18.70
C ARG A 123 4.60 -1.84 18.16
N GLN A 124 4.97 -0.56 18.11
CA GLN A 124 4.19 0.47 17.40
C GLN A 124 5.11 1.39 16.61
N ASN A 125 4.78 1.66 15.35
CA ASN A 125 5.51 2.58 14.49
C ASN A 125 4.83 3.94 14.45
N PHE A 126 5.65 4.98 14.47
CA PHE A 126 5.24 6.37 14.38
C PHE A 126 5.93 7.04 13.20
N LYS A 127 5.25 8.04 12.62
CA LYS A 127 5.86 9.02 11.74
C LYS A 127 5.47 10.41 12.19
N ILE A 128 6.43 11.30 12.39
CA ILE A 128 6.16 12.69 12.75
C ILE A 128 6.79 13.61 11.72
N SER A 129 5.97 14.45 11.09
CA SER A 129 6.39 15.46 10.11
C SER A 129 6.60 16.81 10.78
N VAL A 130 7.74 17.46 10.47
CA VAL A 130 8.11 18.79 10.96
C VAL A 130 8.66 19.64 9.82
N SER A 131 8.65 20.97 9.96
CA SER A 131 9.02 21.90 8.88
C SER A 131 10.50 22.26 8.80
N SER A 132 11.32 21.88 9.77
CA SER A 132 12.75 22.22 9.79
C SER A 132 13.60 21.11 10.36
N LYS A 133 14.88 21.08 9.96
CA LYS A 133 15.88 20.17 10.49
C LYS A 133 16.05 20.32 12.00
N GLU A 134 16.12 21.57 12.49
CA GLU A 134 16.26 21.86 13.92
C GLU A 134 15.11 21.28 14.75
N SER A 135 13.88 21.33 14.23
CA SER A 135 12.72 20.69 14.86
C SER A 135 12.85 19.17 14.81
N ALA A 136 13.41 18.61 13.74
CA ALA A 136 13.62 17.18 13.62
C ALA A 136 14.69 16.67 14.59
N ASP A 137 15.80 17.39 14.71
CA ASP A 137 16.90 17.09 15.62
C ASP A 137 16.43 17.20 17.08
N SER A 138 15.69 18.27 17.42
CA SER A 138 15.11 18.45 18.76
C SER A 138 14.12 17.33 19.12
N LEU A 139 13.27 16.92 18.17
CA LEU A 139 12.33 15.82 18.39
C LEU A 139 13.07 14.48 18.55
N SER A 140 14.11 14.26 17.74
CA SER A 140 14.98 13.08 17.85
C SER A 140 15.66 13.00 19.21
N GLU A 141 16.16 14.12 19.73
CA GLU A 141 16.77 14.19 21.06
C GLU A 141 15.76 13.86 22.16
N LEU A 142 14.55 14.45 22.12
CA LEU A 142 13.48 14.16 23.08
C LEU A 142 13.06 12.68 23.06
N LEU A 143 12.93 12.10 21.86
CA LEU A 143 12.56 10.69 21.68
C LEU A 143 13.67 9.73 22.10
N SER A 144 14.95 10.11 21.95
CA SER A 144 16.09 9.24 22.30
C SER A 144 16.23 8.99 23.81
N VAL A 145 15.62 9.84 24.65
CA VAL A 145 15.57 9.64 26.11
C VAL A 145 14.60 8.51 26.51
N ILE A 146 13.72 8.11 25.59
CA ILE A 146 12.71 7.07 25.80
C ILE A 146 13.35 5.70 25.53
N PRO A 147 13.62 4.84 26.55
CA PRO A 147 14.45 3.64 26.36
C PRO A 147 13.87 2.57 25.44
N ASP A 148 12.57 2.62 25.18
CA ASP A 148 11.86 1.66 24.32
C ASP A 148 11.54 2.23 22.93
N VAL A 149 12.08 3.41 22.59
CA VAL A 149 11.95 4.02 21.26
C VAL A 149 13.21 3.76 20.44
N GLU A 150 13.03 3.29 19.22
CA GLU A 150 14.11 3.17 18.24
C GLU A 150 13.80 4.09 17.05
N ILE A 151 14.64 5.10 16.86
CA ILE A 151 14.55 5.98 15.69
C ILE A 151 15.16 5.23 14.51
N LEU A 152 14.33 4.94 13.51
CA LEU A 152 14.72 4.16 12.34
C LEU A 152 15.37 5.05 11.28
N GLN A 153 14.74 6.19 10.99
CA GLN A 153 15.21 7.13 9.96
C GLN A 153 14.56 8.50 10.11
N THR A 154 15.26 9.53 9.62
CA THR A 154 14.71 10.87 9.39
C THR A 154 14.79 11.17 7.90
N ASN A 155 13.65 11.31 7.26
CA ASN A 155 13.54 11.56 5.83
C ASN A 155 13.43 13.06 5.55
N ALA A 156 14.26 13.59 4.66
CA ALA A 156 14.09 14.91 4.08
C ALA A 156 13.05 14.88 2.95
N LEU A 157 12.18 15.89 2.90
CA LEU A 157 11.02 15.98 2.01
C LEU A 157 10.84 17.40 1.45
N LEU A 158 10.06 17.50 0.36
CA LEU A 158 9.62 18.73 -0.26
C LEU A 158 8.08 18.82 -0.21
N LYS A 159 7.55 19.93 0.34
CA LYS A 159 6.09 20.14 0.45
C LYS A 159 5.38 20.34 -0.89
N ASP A 160 6.09 20.87 -1.89
CA ASP A 160 5.54 21.19 -3.21
C ASP A 160 6.49 20.71 -4.31
N GLU A 161 6.60 19.38 -4.42
CA GLU A 161 7.40 18.75 -5.48
C GLU A 161 6.88 19.13 -6.87
N ASP A 162 5.55 19.14 -7.06
CA ASP A 162 4.92 19.32 -8.37
C ASP A 162 5.27 20.68 -9.00
N SER A 163 5.34 21.77 -8.22
CA SER A 163 5.78 23.08 -8.74
C SER A 163 7.26 23.13 -9.13
N LEU A 164 8.10 22.27 -8.54
CA LEU A 164 9.55 22.23 -8.79
C LEU A 164 9.90 21.35 -10.00
N GLN A 165 9.04 20.39 -10.36
CA GLN A 165 9.27 19.45 -11.46
C GLN A 165 9.35 20.15 -12.82
N ALA A 166 8.55 21.19 -13.06
CA ALA A 166 8.43 21.84 -14.37
C ALA A 166 9.78 22.31 -14.95
N ALA A 167 10.64 22.90 -14.10
CA ALA A 167 11.94 23.40 -14.54
C ALA A 167 12.92 22.27 -14.91
N ILE A 168 12.84 21.14 -14.21
CA ILE A 168 13.72 19.99 -14.44
C ILE A 168 13.26 19.22 -15.68
N VAL A 169 11.95 19.02 -15.82
CA VAL A 169 11.35 18.41 -17.02
C VAL A 169 11.73 19.18 -18.27
N LYS A 170 11.60 20.52 -18.24
CA LYS A 170 12.01 21.35 -19.38
C LYS A 170 13.48 21.13 -19.76
N LYS A 171 14.38 21.12 -18.77
CA LYS A 171 15.81 20.89 -19.01
C LYS A 171 16.09 19.48 -19.54
N ALA A 172 15.35 18.47 -19.08
CA ALA A 172 15.44 17.12 -19.60
C ALA A 172 15.00 17.05 -21.06
N CYS A 173 13.91 17.73 -21.42
CA CYS A 173 13.44 17.84 -22.81
C CYS A 173 14.48 18.51 -23.71
N GLU A 174 15.03 19.66 -23.31
CA GLU A 174 16.10 20.36 -24.03
C GLU A 174 17.33 19.47 -24.26
N LYS A 175 17.75 18.73 -23.21
CA LYS A 175 18.89 17.80 -23.31
C LYS A 175 18.63 16.64 -24.25
N ALA A 176 17.42 16.06 -24.24
CA ALA A 176 17.09 14.96 -25.14
C ALA A 176 17.06 15.40 -26.60
N LEU A 177 16.46 16.56 -26.89
CA LEU A 177 16.46 17.13 -28.24
C LEU A 177 17.90 17.34 -28.73
N LEU A 178 18.74 17.99 -27.93
CA LEU A 178 20.14 18.21 -28.26
C LEU A 178 20.93 16.91 -28.48
N GLN A 179 20.70 15.89 -27.66
CA GLN A 179 21.36 14.60 -27.81
C GLN A 179 20.90 13.87 -29.09
N ALA A 180 19.62 13.95 -29.43
CA ALA A 180 19.10 13.40 -30.67
C ALA A 180 19.71 14.10 -31.90
N ASP A 181 19.85 15.44 -31.86
CA ASP A 181 20.50 16.22 -32.90
C ASP A 181 21.95 15.79 -33.10
N HIS A 182 22.73 15.67 -32.02
CA HIS A 182 24.12 15.20 -32.09
C HIS A 182 24.24 13.78 -32.70
N TYR A 183 23.30 12.88 -32.39
CA TYR A 183 23.30 11.53 -32.98
C TYR A 183 22.94 11.54 -34.46
N ALA A 184 21.99 12.39 -34.88
CA ALA A 184 21.65 12.55 -36.29
C ALA A 184 22.86 13.08 -37.07
N GLU A 185 23.46 14.17 -36.59
CA GLU A 185 24.62 14.80 -37.22
C GLU A 185 25.81 13.84 -37.33
N GLY A 186 26.04 13.03 -36.30
CA GLY A 186 27.10 12.02 -36.27
C GLY A 186 27.00 10.95 -37.37
N VAL A 187 25.79 10.71 -37.91
CA VAL A 187 25.56 9.80 -39.04
C VAL A 187 25.26 10.53 -40.35
N GLY A 188 25.44 11.85 -40.39
CA GLY A 188 25.20 12.67 -41.58
C GLY A 188 23.71 12.93 -41.88
N GLU A 189 22.84 12.70 -40.90
CA GLU A 189 21.40 12.91 -40.99
C GLU A 189 20.95 14.12 -40.17
N LYS A 190 19.65 14.44 -40.24
CA LYS A 190 19.00 15.45 -39.37
C LYS A 190 17.83 14.83 -38.63
N THR A 191 17.57 15.30 -37.42
CA THR A 191 16.36 14.97 -36.67
C THR A 191 15.11 15.48 -37.39
N GLY A 192 14.06 14.67 -37.37
CA GLY A 192 12.73 15.00 -37.84
C GLY A 192 11.77 15.20 -36.66
N LYS A 193 10.51 14.84 -36.84
CA LYS A 193 9.46 14.95 -35.82
C LYS A 193 9.68 14.01 -34.62
N VAL A 194 9.23 14.43 -33.44
CA VAL A 194 9.05 13.54 -32.27
C VAL A 194 8.02 12.46 -32.60
N LEU A 195 8.34 11.19 -32.36
CA LEU A 195 7.45 10.04 -32.56
C LEU A 195 6.89 9.52 -31.25
N PHE A 196 7.74 9.40 -30.23
CA PHE A 196 7.35 8.82 -28.96
C PHE A 196 8.15 9.42 -27.81
N VAL A 197 7.48 9.69 -26.71
CA VAL A 197 8.07 10.16 -25.46
C VAL A 197 7.57 9.26 -24.34
N ARG A 198 8.47 8.76 -23.51
CA ARG A 198 8.14 8.21 -22.21
C ARG A 198 8.88 9.02 -21.16
N GLY A 199 8.14 9.62 -20.25
CA GLY A 199 8.70 10.46 -19.21
C GLY A 199 8.27 9.97 -17.84
N ASP A 200 9.22 9.81 -16.94
CA ASP A 200 8.95 9.66 -15.53
C ASP A 200 9.69 10.72 -14.71
N VAL A 201 9.10 11.05 -13.57
CA VAL A 201 9.65 12.01 -12.62
C VAL A 201 9.67 11.32 -11.28
N GLU A 202 10.87 11.12 -10.77
CA GLU A 202 11.14 10.43 -9.53
C GLU A 202 11.72 11.40 -8.51
N SER A 203 11.27 11.29 -7.26
CA SER A 203 11.90 11.94 -6.12
C SER A 203 12.78 10.92 -5.40
N SER A 204 14.09 11.13 -5.38
CA SER A 204 15.00 10.32 -4.58
C SER A 204 15.22 10.99 -3.22
N LYS A 205 14.91 10.24 -2.16
CA LYS A 205 15.02 10.67 -0.77
C LYS A 205 16.28 10.04 -0.19
N PHE A 206 17.31 10.86 -0.01
CA PHE A 206 18.56 10.39 0.59
C PHE A 206 18.46 10.46 2.12
N ASN A 207 18.78 9.35 2.79
CA ASN A 207 18.88 9.31 4.24
C ASN A 207 19.94 10.29 4.73
N MET A 208 19.60 11.10 5.74
CA MET A 208 20.48 12.07 6.42
C MET A 208 20.99 13.26 5.58
N ALA A 209 20.43 13.51 4.38
CA ALA A 209 20.77 14.70 3.60
C ALA A 209 19.81 15.86 3.90
N ASP A 210 20.33 17.10 3.95
CA ASP A 210 19.51 18.32 3.97
C ASP A 210 18.93 18.67 2.59
N SER A 211 19.08 17.75 1.65
CA SER A 211 18.67 17.90 0.27
C SER A 211 17.80 16.75 -0.18
N VAL A 212 16.76 17.10 -0.93
CA VAL A 212 15.95 16.16 -1.70
C VAL A 212 16.32 16.33 -3.16
N SER A 213 16.48 15.21 -3.85
CA SER A 213 16.76 15.25 -5.27
C SER A 213 15.53 14.89 -6.08
N LEU A 214 15.27 15.69 -7.10
CA LEU A 214 14.24 15.42 -8.08
C LEU A 214 14.92 15.05 -9.40
N GLY A 215 14.64 13.85 -9.87
CA GLY A 215 15.13 13.28 -11.12
C GLY A 215 14.02 13.18 -12.16
N VAL A 216 14.39 13.38 -13.41
CA VAL A 216 13.55 13.12 -14.58
C VAL A 216 14.30 12.14 -15.46
N ASP A 217 13.69 10.98 -15.68
CA ASP A 217 14.15 10.01 -16.66
C ASP A 217 13.21 10.05 -17.86
N MET A 218 13.80 10.20 -19.05
CA MET A 218 13.02 10.35 -20.27
C MET A 218 13.64 9.57 -21.42
N ASP A 219 12.80 8.78 -22.08
CA ASP A 219 13.08 8.19 -23.38
C ASP A 219 12.38 9.02 -24.47
N LEU A 220 13.15 9.48 -25.45
CA LEU A 220 12.67 10.22 -26.60
C LEU A 220 13.00 9.47 -27.89
N SER A 221 12.03 9.36 -28.78
CA SER A 221 12.19 8.83 -30.12
C SER A 221 11.80 9.87 -31.14
N MET A 222 12.68 10.17 -32.10
CA MET A 222 12.45 11.12 -33.19
C MET A 222 12.68 10.44 -34.53
N SER A 223 11.96 10.84 -35.58
CA SER A 223 12.25 10.40 -36.93
C SER A 223 13.53 11.05 -37.46
N ILE A 224 14.03 10.56 -38.59
CA ILE A 224 15.04 11.28 -39.39
C ILE A 224 14.30 12.14 -40.42
N ALA A 225 14.71 13.40 -40.60
CA ALA A 225 14.00 14.43 -41.37
C ALA A 225 13.57 14.03 -42.79
N ASN A 226 14.35 13.18 -43.46
CA ASN A 226 14.06 12.70 -44.83
C ASN A 226 13.16 11.46 -44.87
N SER A 227 12.74 10.98 -43.71
CA SER A 227 11.97 9.76 -43.53
C SER A 227 10.65 9.98 -42.79
N ASP A 228 10.30 11.26 -42.56
CA ASP A 228 9.00 11.65 -42.02
C ASP A 228 7.88 11.27 -43.01
N ASP A 229 7.24 10.14 -42.74
CA ASP A 229 5.88 9.91 -43.22
C ASP A 229 5.03 10.99 -42.53
N GLY A 230 4.59 12.01 -43.28
CA GLY A 230 3.85 13.17 -42.74
C GLY A 230 2.55 12.80 -41.99
N ASN A 231 2.21 11.52 -41.94
CA ASN A 231 1.10 10.94 -41.19
C ASN A 231 1.49 10.31 -39.84
N ALA A 232 2.77 10.27 -39.49
CA ALA A 232 3.26 9.68 -38.24
C ALA A 232 2.80 10.50 -37.02
N LYS A 233 1.99 9.85 -36.18
CA LYS A 233 1.48 10.43 -34.93
C LYS A 233 2.53 10.37 -33.84
N SER A 234 2.56 11.42 -33.02
CA SER A 234 3.44 11.54 -31.86
C SER A 234 2.67 11.15 -30.61
N PHE A 235 3.30 10.39 -29.71
CA PHE A 235 2.66 9.97 -28.46
C PHE A 235 3.52 10.23 -27.25
N LEU A 236 2.89 10.50 -26.12
CA LEU A 236 3.49 10.65 -24.80
C LEU A 236 2.88 9.64 -23.84
N ALA A 237 3.73 8.90 -23.14
CA ALA A 237 3.35 7.99 -22.07
C ALA A 237 3.91 8.47 -20.72
N VAL A 238 3.05 8.56 -19.70
CA VAL A 238 3.41 8.95 -18.33
C VAL A 238 2.71 8.08 -17.30
N GLU A 239 3.31 7.96 -16.12
CA GLU A 239 2.74 7.28 -14.95
C GLU A 239 2.62 8.25 -13.76
N ALA A 240 1.53 8.15 -13.01
CA ALA A 240 1.36 8.85 -11.75
C ALA A 240 0.72 7.97 -10.69
N THR A 241 1.22 8.07 -9.46
CA THR A 241 0.69 7.38 -8.28
C THR A 241 0.22 8.40 -7.25
N VAL A 242 -0.95 8.13 -6.66
CA VAL A 242 -1.51 8.91 -5.55
C VAL A 242 -1.88 7.97 -4.41
N GLU A 243 -1.50 8.36 -3.20
CA GLU A 243 -1.76 7.63 -1.97
C GLU A 243 -2.49 8.57 -0.99
N ARG A 244 -3.51 8.05 -0.31
CA ARG A 244 -4.25 8.76 0.72
C ARG A 244 -4.64 7.88 1.88
N ARG A 245 -4.65 8.49 3.06
CA ARG A 245 -5.07 7.85 4.29
C ARG A 245 -6.42 8.43 4.74
N TYR A 246 -7.33 7.55 5.14
CA TYR A 246 -8.65 7.92 5.67
C TYR A 246 -8.83 7.33 7.07
N PRO A 247 -9.46 8.05 8.01
CA PRO A 247 -9.89 7.49 9.28
C PRO A 247 -10.83 6.29 9.05
N ALA A 248 -10.63 5.22 9.80
CA ALA A 248 -11.48 4.03 9.74
C ALA A 248 -12.84 4.31 10.39
N ASP A 249 -13.92 3.83 9.76
CA ASP A 249 -15.31 4.01 10.22
C ASP A 249 -16.05 2.67 10.43
N GLU A 250 -15.33 1.56 10.24
CA GLU A 250 -15.75 0.18 10.51
C GLU A 250 -14.51 -0.65 10.86
N PHE A 251 -14.68 -1.70 11.68
CA PHE A 251 -13.62 -2.62 12.05
C PHE A 251 -14.11 -4.06 11.97
N LEU A 252 -13.27 -4.93 11.43
CA LEU A 252 -13.53 -6.37 11.35
C LEU A 252 -12.61 -7.12 12.31
N GLY A 253 -13.17 -7.58 13.42
CA GLY A 253 -12.52 -8.57 14.28
C GLY A 253 -12.60 -9.95 13.64
N SER A 254 -11.49 -10.67 13.59
CA SER A 254 -11.44 -12.07 13.15
C SER A 254 -11.01 -12.93 14.32
N PHE A 255 -11.64 -14.08 14.53
CA PHE A 255 -11.37 -15.00 15.63
C PHE A 255 -11.40 -16.44 15.14
N SER A 256 -10.49 -17.28 15.61
CA SER A 256 -10.48 -18.74 15.37
C SER A 256 -10.85 -19.48 16.64
N LEU A 257 -11.96 -20.19 16.61
CA LEU A 257 -12.38 -21.10 17.67
C LEU A 257 -11.81 -22.48 17.37
N GLU A 258 -11.03 -23.02 18.31
CA GLU A 258 -10.37 -24.32 18.17
C GLU A 258 -10.90 -25.32 19.20
N CYS A 259 -11.24 -26.52 18.74
CA CYS A 259 -11.67 -27.61 19.62
C CYS A 259 -10.94 -28.90 19.27
N VAL A 260 -10.65 -29.71 20.28
CA VAL A 260 -10.08 -31.05 20.11
C VAL A 260 -10.92 -32.07 20.85
N GLU A 261 -11.26 -33.16 20.19
CA GLU A 261 -11.99 -34.29 20.77
C GLU A 261 -11.57 -35.63 20.14
N LYS A 262 -11.75 -36.73 20.87
CA LYS A 262 -11.43 -38.08 20.36
C LYS A 262 -12.45 -38.59 19.34
N ASP A 263 -13.71 -38.16 19.48
CA ASP A 263 -14.81 -38.53 18.60
C ASP A 263 -15.30 -37.32 17.78
N LYS A 264 -15.71 -37.57 16.54
CA LYS A 264 -16.19 -36.53 15.63
C LYS A 264 -17.55 -35.97 16.05
N GLN A 265 -18.49 -36.81 16.51
CA GLN A 265 -19.82 -36.31 16.92
C GLN A 265 -19.71 -35.46 18.19
N ALA A 266 -18.88 -35.89 19.15
CA ALA A 266 -18.54 -35.09 20.31
C ALA A 266 -17.88 -33.75 19.92
N LEU A 267 -16.99 -33.75 18.93
CA LEU A 267 -16.35 -32.53 18.43
C LEU A 267 -17.35 -31.54 17.83
N TYR A 268 -18.30 -32.02 17.02
CA TYR A 268 -19.34 -31.17 16.44
C TYR A 268 -20.22 -30.53 17.50
N ARG A 269 -20.68 -31.29 18.49
CA ARG A 269 -21.50 -30.76 19.60
C ARG A 269 -20.74 -29.72 20.40
N LYS A 270 -19.49 -30.02 20.78
CA LYS A 270 -18.63 -29.10 21.53
C LYS A 270 -18.34 -27.81 20.76
N MET A 271 -18.10 -27.91 19.45
CA MET A 271 -17.88 -26.74 18.61
C MET A 271 -19.14 -25.86 18.54
N ASP A 272 -20.31 -26.45 18.32
CA ASP A 272 -21.58 -25.72 18.25
C ASP A 272 -21.91 -25.03 19.59
N GLU A 273 -21.77 -25.74 20.71
CA GLU A 273 -21.97 -25.18 22.06
C GLU A 273 -21.04 -23.99 22.33
N LYS A 274 -19.74 -24.12 21.99
CA LYS A 274 -18.78 -23.02 22.18
C LYS A 274 -19.02 -21.86 21.23
N SER A 275 -19.36 -22.13 19.98
CA SER A 275 -19.66 -21.11 18.97
C SER A 275 -20.87 -20.28 19.41
N GLN A 276 -21.96 -20.94 19.85
CA GLN A 276 -23.14 -20.27 20.39
C GLN A 276 -22.83 -19.46 21.67
N SER A 277 -21.99 -19.99 22.56
CA SER A 277 -21.53 -19.27 23.75
C SER A 277 -20.75 -17.99 23.40
N VAL A 278 -19.84 -18.07 22.43
CA VAL A 278 -19.08 -16.91 21.94
C VAL A 278 -20.02 -15.88 21.29
N ILE A 279 -20.96 -16.30 20.46
CA ILE A 279 -21.96 -15.41 19.84
C ILE A 279 -22.81 -14.73 20.91
N ALA A 280 -23.24 -15.46 21.95
CA ALA A 280 -24.00 -14.90 23.06
C ALA A 280 -23.20 -13.84 23.83
N GLN A 281 -21.91 -14.09 24.09
CA GLN A 281 -21.01 -13.08 24.67
C GLN A 281 -20.93 -11.84 23.79
N ILE A 282 -20.66 -11.98 22.48
CA ILE A 282 -20.56 -10.85 21.54
C ILE A 282 -21.82 -9.98 21.56
N LYS A 283 -23.01 -10.59 21.62
CA LYS A 283 -24.29 -9.88 21.67
C LYS A 283 -24.45 -8.99 22.93
N THR A 284 -23.75 -9.28 24.03
CA THR A 284 -23.79 -8.44 25.24
C THR A 284 -23.20 -7.04 25.04
N LEU A 285 -22.37 -6.86 24.02
CA LEU A 285 -21.82 -5.56 23.62
C LEU A 285 -22.78 -4.76 22.71
N GLY A 286 -23.99 -5.26 22.47
CA GLY A 286 -24.97 -4.63 21.57
C GLY A 286 -24.66 -4.82 20.09
N ILE A 287 -23.73 -5.71 19.73
CA ILE A 287 -23.41 -6.02 18.33
C ILE A 287 -24.55 -6.88 17.74
N PRO A 288 -25.18 -6.45 16.62
CA PRO A 288 -26.28 -7.19 16.02
C PRO A 288 -25.78 -8.48 15.37
N GLU A 289 -26.64 -9.50 15.33
CA GLU A 289 -26.29 -10.80 14.73
C GLU A 289 -25.92 -10.68 13.25
N SER A 290 -26.47 -9.71 12.51
CA SER A 290 -26.10 -9.41 11.13
C SER A 290 -24.64 -9.02 10.95
N ASN A 291 -23.98 -8.57 12.02
CA ASN A 291 -22.57 -8.19 12.02
C ASN A 291 -21.65 -9.35 12.46
N ILE A 292 -22.20 -10.52 12.74
CA ILE A 292 -21.47 -11.72 13.15
C ILE A 292 -21.57 -12.74 12.01
N SER A 293 -20.43 -13.06 11.41
CA SER A 293 -20.34 -14.07 10.35
C SER A 293 -19.52 -15.25 10.84
N VAL A 294 -20.17 -16.41 10.93
CA VAL A 294 -19.52 -17.67 11.31
C VAL A 294 -19.19 -18.47 10.05
N GLN A 295 -17.92 -18.74 9.83
CA GLN A 295 -17.46 -19.50 8.67
C GLN A 295 -17.67 -21.00 8.86
N ARG A 296 -17.54 -21.74 7.75
CA ARG A 296 -17.58 -23.21 7.78
C ARG A 296 -16.42 -23.76 8.61
N MET A 297 -16.72 -24.77 9.42
CA MET A 297 -15.73 -25.46 10.24
C MET A 297 -14.79 -26.31 9.38
N SER A 298 -13.49 -26.22 9.64
CA SER A 298 -12.46 -27.10 9.09
C SER A 298 -12.11 -28.20 10.10
N LEU A 299 -11.87 -29.42 9.62
CA LEU A 299 -11.61 -30.60 10.45
C LEU A 299 -10.33 -31.30 10.01
N LYS A 300 -9.43 -31.60 10.94
CA LYS A 300 -8.21 -32.39 10.67
C LYS A 300 -7.91 -33.37 11.81
N LYS A 301 -7.12 -34.40 11.50
CA LYS A 301 -6.60 -35.34 12.52
C LYS A 301 -5.45 -34.68 13.27
N LYS A 302 -5.47 -34.76 14.60
CA LYS A 302 -4.39 -34.28 15.47
C LYS A 302 -3.45 -35.43 15.81
N TRP A 303 -2.17 -35.20 15.60
CA TRP A 303 -1.09 -36.15 15.87
C TRP A 303 -0.08 -35.50 16.81
N GLU A 304 0.45 -36.27 17.73
CA GLU A 304 1.62 -35.91 18.53
C GLU A 304 2.82 -36.67 17.98
N TYR A 305 3.94 -35.96 17.82
CA TYR A 305 5.16 -36.50 17.26
C TYR A 305 6.19 -36.64 18.37
N GLU A 306 6.64 -37.87 18.60
CA GLU A 306 7.71 -38.23 19.55
C GLU A 306 8.79 -39.02 18.79
N ASP A 307 10.02 -39.05 19.29
CA ASP A 307 11.17 -39.67 18.59
C ASP A 307 10.85 -41.11 18.16
N GLY A 308 10.68 -41.29 16.84
CA GLY A 308 10.43 -42.59 16.20
C GLY A 308 8.97 -42.91 15.83
N GLY A 309 7.98 -42.03 16.08
CA GLY A 309 6.59 -42.33 15.74
C GLY A 309 5.58 -41.17 15.82
N ARG A 310 4.33 -41.45 15.44
CA ARG A 310 3.19 -40.52 15.62
C ARG A 310 2.08 -41.16 16.43
N ARG A 311 1.56 -40.43 17.42
CA ARG A 311 0.43 -40.85 18.26
C ARG A 311 -0.83 -40.10 17.84
N PHE A 312 -1.92 -40.83 17.58
CA PHE A 312 -3.20 -40.21 17.25
C PHE A 312 -3.81 -39.58 18.52
N MET A 313 -4.05 -38.28 18.48
CA MET A 313 -4.56 -37.52 19.64
C MET A 313 -6.05 -37.21 19.54
N GLY A 314 -6.66 -37.43 18.37
CA GLY A 314 -8.07 -37.14 18.11
C GLY A 314 -8.26 -36.29 16.86
N TYR A 315 -9.37 -35.59 16.82
CA TYR A 315 -9.74 -34.66 15.77
C TYR A 315 -9.68 -33.23 16.30
N GLU A 316 -9.15 -32.33 15.48
CA GLU A 316 -9.11 -30.89 15.73
C GLU A 316 -10.04 -30.20 14.73
N ALA A 317 -10.91 -29.34 15.24
CA ALA A 317 -11.77 -28.49 14.46
C ALA A 317 -11.41 -27.02 14.69
N ILE A 318 -11.42 -26.25 13.60
CA ILE A 318 -11.18 -24.81 13.61
C ILE A 318 -12.37 -24.15 12.91
N GLN A 319 -12.97 -23.15 13.54
CA GLN A 319 -14.05 -22.34 12.97
C GLN A 319 -13.70 -20.86 13.08
N GLU A 320 -13.81 -20.12 11.97
CA GLU A 320 -13.57 -18.68 11.98
C GLU A 320 -14.87 -17.92 12.27
N ILE A 321 -14.78 -16.92 13.14
CA ILE A 321 -15.85 -16.00 13.50
C ILE A 321 -15.37 -14.58 13.17
N HIS A 322 -16.12 -13.90 12.33
CA HIS A 322 -15.88 -12.52 11.92
C HIS A 322 -16.93 -11.62 12.55
N VAL A 323 -16.50 -10.51 13.14
CA VAL A 323 -17.38 -9.57 13.82
C VAL A 323 -17.11 -8.17 13.32
N LYS A 324 -18.13 -7.52 12.77
CA LYS A 324 -18.07 -6.11 12.36
C LYS A 324 -18.49 -5.20 13.51
N THR A 325 -17.74 -4.12 13.70
CA THR A 325 -18.00 -3.09 14.70
C THR A 325 -17.85 -1.71 14.07
N ASP A 326 -18.61 -0.73 14.57
CA ASP A 326 -18.68 0.62 13.99
C ASP A 326 -17.69 1.60 14.61
N SER A 327 -16.95 1.20 15.65
CA SER A 327 -15.96 2.05 16.30
C SER A 327 -14.80 1.24 16.86
N LYS A 328 -13.67 1.93 17.08
CA LYS A 328 -12.45 1.33 17.62
C LYS A 328 -12.66 0.88 19.06
N GLU A 329 -13.43 1.65 19.84
CA GLU A 329 -13.76 1.36 21.24
C GLU A 329 -14.56 0.06 21.34
N LEU A 330 -15.55 -0.12 20.46
CA LEU A 330 -16.34 -1.35 20.42
C LEU A 330 -15.51 -2.55 19.97
N ALA A 331 -14.61 -2.36 19.01
CA ALA A 331 -13.64 -3.38 18.61
C ALA A 331 -12.68 -3.77 19.76
N THR A 332 -12.21 -2.80 20.55
CA THR A 332 -11.38 -3.07 21.74
C THR A 332 -12.16 -3.83 22.80
N ALA A 333 -13.38 -3.37 23.12
CA ALA A 333 -14.26 -4.03 24.08
C ALA A 333 -14.58 -5.48 23.67
N LEU A 334 -14.74 -5.73 22.37
CA LEU A 334 -14.91 -7.07 21.82
C LEU A 334 -13.69 -7.97 22.08
N ILE A 335 -12.47 -7.46 21.86
CA ILE A 335 -11.24 -8.22 22.14
C ILE A 335 -11.15 -8.53 23.64
N ASP A 336 -11.39 -7.54 24.50
CA ASP A 336 -11.29 -7.69 25.96
C ASP A 336 -12.32 -8.68 26.50
N LEU A 337 -13.55 -8.64 25.99
CA LEU A 337 -14.61 -9.57 26.35
C LEU A 337 -14.24 -11.01 25.98
N LEU A 338 -13.64 -11.20 24.81
CA LEU A 338 -13.36 -12.53 24.26
C LEU A 338 -12.01 -13.10 24.73
N ALA A 339 -11.09 -12.27 25.18
CA ALA A 339 -9.75 -12.65 25.63
C ALA A 339 -9.69 -13.77 26.70
N PRO A 340 -10.64 -13.88 27.66
CA PRO A 340 -10.64 -14.98 28.64
C PRO A 340 -10.94 -16.36 28.05
N ASN A 341 -11.45 -16.46 26.83
CA ASN A 341 -11.80 -17.74 26.20
C ASN A 341 -10.53 -18.46 25.71
N ALA A 342 -10.10 -19.49 26.45
CA ALA A 342 -8.86 -20.23 26.17
C ALA A 342 -8.84 -20.95 24.80
N ASP A 343 -10.01 -21.30 24.28
CA ASP A 343 -10.18 -22.00 23.01
C ASP A 343 -10.36 -21.04 21.81
N LEU A 344 -10.39 -19.74 22.07
CA LEU A 344 -10.63 -18.72 21.06
C LEU A 344 -9.36 -17.89 20.84
N GLN A 345 -8.87 -17.88 19.61
CA GLN A 345 -7.73 -17.08 19.22
C GLN A 345 -8.22 -15.85 18.44
N CYS A 346 -7.95 -14.64 18.94
CA CYS A 346 -8.06 -13.44 18.12
C CYS A 346 -7.09 -13.55 16.93
N ASN A 347 -7.62 -13.40 15.71
CA ASN A 347 -6.90 -13.39 14.44
C ASN A 347 -6.43 -11.99 14.00
N GLY A 348 -6.84 -10.96 14.71
CA GLY A 348 -6.56 -9.57 14.38
C GLY A 348 -7.85 -8.78 14.20
N THR A 349 -7.71 -7.46 14.21
CA THR A 349 -8.80 -6.54 13.89
C THR A 349 -8.37 -5.61 12.77
N PHE A 350 -9.16 -5.58 11.71
CA PHE A 350 -8.84 -4.89 10.47
C PHE A 350 -9.68 -3.62 10.35
N PRO A 351 -9.07 -2.43 10.18
CA PRO A 351 -9.81 -1.22 9.86
C PRO A 351 -10.42 -1.31 8.46
N LEU A 352 -11.64 -0.82 8.31
CA LEU A 352 -12.42 -0.79 7.08
C LEU A 352 -12.98 0.61 6.84
N LEU A 353 -13.44 0.81 5.61
CA LEU A 353 -14.12 2.03 5.16
C LEU A 353 -15.50 1.65 4.63
N LYS A 354 -16.59 2.15 5.24
CA LYS A 354 -17.97 1.93 4.79
C LYS A 354 -18.17 2.42 3.36
N LYS A 355 -17.52 3.53 3.01
CA LYS A 355 -17.56 4.15 1.68
C LYS A 355 -16.30 3.91 0.86
N ARG A 356 -15.65 2.76 1.05
CA ARG A 356 -14.37 2.42 0.39
C ARG A 356 -14.37 2.69 -1.11
N GLN A 357 -15.35 2.16 -1.84
CA GLN A 357 -15.44 2.30 -3.30
C GLN A 357 -15.48 3.77 -3.77
N LEU A 358 -16.18 4.63 -3.02
CA LEU A 358 -16.28 6.05 -3.33
C LEU A 358 -14.94 6.76 -3.09
N LEU A 359 -14.24 6.42 -2.00
CA LEU A 359 -12.93 6.97 -1.69
C LEU A 359 -11.85 6.48 -2.67
N GLU A 360 -11.92 5.21 -3.08
CA GLU A 360 -11.08 4.64 -4.15
C GLU A 360 -11.28 5.39 -5.48
N ALA A 361 -12.53 5.62 -5.89
CA ALA A 361 -12.83 6.39 -7.10
C ALA A 361 -12.24 7.81 -7.03
N GLN A 362 -12.28 8.47 -5.87
CA GLN A 362 -11.66 9.79 -5.71
C GLN A 362 -10.14 9.76 -5.83
N VAL A 363 -9.47 8.71 -5.32
CA VAL A 363 -8.02 8.57 -5.43
C VAL A 363 -7.62 8.28 -6.87
N ILE A 364 -8.40 7.46 -7.59
CA ILE A 364 -8.22 7.18 -9.03
C ILE A 364 -8.36 8.45 -9.87
N LEU A 365 -9.39 9.27 -9.61
CA LEU A 365 -9.55 10.54 -10.34
C LEU A 365 -8.33 11.45 -10.14
N LYS A 366 -7.79 11.50 -8.92
CA LYS A 366 -6.62 12.32 -8.63
C LYS A 366 -5.32 11.77 -9.21
N SER A 367 -5.15 10.45 -9.31
CA SER A 367 -4.01 9.89 -10.04
C SER A 367 -4.11 10.20 -11.53
N GLY A 368 -5.31 10.20 -12.11
CA GLY A 368 -5.56 10.65 -13.47
C GLY A 368 -5.25 12.13 -13.69
N GLU A 369 -5.70 13.01 -12.79
CA GLU A 369 -5.38 14.45 -12.81
C GLU A 369 -3.86 14.68 -12.72
N LYS A 370 -3.18 13.95 -11.83
CA LYS A 370 -1.72 14.04 -11.69
C LYS A 370 -0.98 13.54 -12.93
N ALA A 371 -1.43 12.43 -13.53
CA ALA A 371 -0.88 11.93 -14.80
C ALA A 371 -1.05 12.95 -15.93
N LEU A 372 -2.21 13.59 -16.04
CA LEU A 372 -2.46 14.62 -17.03
C LEU A 372 -1.58 15.87 -16.81
N ALA A 373 -1.41 16.30 -15.56
CA ALA A 373 -0.51 17.39 -15.22
C ALA A 373 0.93 17.08 -15.62
N LYS A 374 1.42 15.86 -15.30
CA LYS A 374 2.75 15.39 -15.73
C LYS A 374 2.86 15.36 -17.25
N ALA A 375 1.85 14.85 -17.96
CA ALA A 375 1.85 14.83 -19.42
C ALA A 375 1.97 16.25 -20.01
N LYS A 376 1.30 17.23 -19.40
CA LYS A 376 1.38 18.63 -19.82
C LYS A 376 2.78 19.19 -19.65
N LEU A 377 3.48 18.87 -18.55
CA LEU A 377 4.85 19.32 -18.32
C LEU A 377 5.81 18.83 -19.42
N PHE A 378 5.70 17.56 -19.83
CA PHE A 378 6.53 17.01 -20.90
C PHE A 378 6.17 17.60 -22.28
N ALA A 379 4.89 17.80 -22.55
CA ALA A 379 4.45 18.44 -23.80
C ALA A 379 4.98 19.89 -23.89
N ASP A 380 4.77 20.69 -22.84
CA ASP A 380 5.26 22.07 -22.74
C ASP A 380 6.80 22.11 -22.81
N GLY A 381 7.50 21.15 -22.22
CA GLY A 381 8.96 21.04 -22.28
C GLY A 381 9.51 20.73 -23.68
N LEU A 382 8.72 20.09 -24.54
CA LEU A 382 9.04 19.81 -25.93
C LEU A 382 8.46 20.85 -26.90
N ASP A 383 7.88 21.94 -26.39
CA ASP A 383 7.12 22.93 -27.16
C ASP A 383 6.00 22.31 -28.02
N MET A 384 5.40 21.21 -27.55
CA MET A 384 4.29 20.49 -28.19
C MET A 384 2.98 20.70 -27.42
N LYS A 385 1.84 20.48 -28.08
CA LYS A 385 0.52 20.52 -27.45
C LYS A 385 0.01 19.12 -27.15
N LEU A 386 -0.65 18.97 -26.00
CA LEU A 386 -1.40 17.76 -25.70
C LEU A 386 -2.57 17.58 -26.68
N GLY A 387 -2.62 16.39 -27.28
CA GLY A 387 -3.69 15.92 -28.14
C GLY A 387 -4.70 15.05 -27.39
N LYS A 388 -5.35 14.14 -28.13
CA LYS A 388 -6.38 13.27 -27.56
C LYS A 388 -5.74 12.17 -26.71
N THR A 389 -6.40 11.84 -25.61
CA THR A 389 -6.10 10.63 -24.83
C THR A 389 -6.34 9.39 -25.69
N GLN A 390 -5.31 8.55 -25.81
CA GLN A 390 -5.36 7.30 -26.55
C GLN A 390 -5.61 6.12 -25.63
N GLN A 391 -4.97 6.13 -24.46
CA GLN A 391 -5.07 5.04 -23.51
C GLN A 391 -5.00 5.58 -22.08
N VAL A 392 -5.86 5.01 -21.24
CA VAL A 392 -5.78 5.12 -19.78
C VAL A 392 -5.79 3.70 -19.25
N SER A 393 -4.86 3.36 -18.38
CA SER A 393 -4.86 2.09 -17.67
C SER A 393 -4.44 2.26 -16.23
N ASP A 394 -4.92 1.36 -15.38
CA ASP A 394 -4.47 1.30 -14.00
C ASP A 394 -3.08 0.65 -13.97
N GLY A 395 -2.11 1.34 -13.36
CA GLY A 395 -0.72 0.88 -13.24
C GLY A 395 -0.52 -0.21 -12.19
N SER A 396 -1.53 -0.46 -11.38
CA SER A 396 -1.54 -1.58 -10.44
C SER A 396 -2.20 -2.80 -11.06
N SER A 397 -1.55 -3.96 -11.00
CA SER A 397 -2.33 -5.18 -10.76
C SER A 397 -3.15 -4.87 -9.52
N MET A 398 -4.47 -4.89 -9.61
CA MET A 398 -5.34 -4.81 -8.45
C MET A 398 -4.98 -5.98 -7.53
N TYR A 399 -3.99 -5.79 -6.67
CA TYR A 399 -3.84 -6.60 -5.49
C TYR A 399 -5.10 -6.26 -4.70
N GLU A 400 -6.07 -7.17 -4.71
CA GLU A 400 -7.05 -7.32 -3.64
C GLU A 400 -6.24 -7.57 -2.36
N GLY A 401 -5.68 -6.49 -1.83
CA GLY A 401 -4.88 -6.46 -0.64
C GLY A 401 -5.36 -5.23 0.10
N ILE A 402 -6.02 -5.46 1.23
CA ILE A 402 -6.07 -4.45 2.26
C ILE A 402 -4.60 -4.19 2.62
N THR A 403 -4.00 -3.11 2.11
CA THR A 403 -2.78 -2.57 2.73
C THR A 403 -3.23 -1.94 4.03
N VAL A 404 -3.44 -2.77 5.05
CA VAL A 404 -3.26 -2.34 6.42
C VAL A 404 -1.80 -1.93 6.47
N LEU A 405 -1.44 -0.82 7.11
CA LEU A 405 -0.07 -0.60 7.56
C LEU A 405 0.27 -1.54 8.74
N GLY A 406 0.11 -2.84 8.48
CA GLY A 406 0.84 -3.97 9.01
C GLY A 406 1.29 -4.75 7.78
N ASP A 407 2.60 -4.81 7.55
CA ASP A 407 3.27 -5.49 6.42
C ASP A 407 3.24 -4.85 5.02
N ALA A 408 3.49 -3.55 4.93
CA ALA A 408 4.19 -3.02 3.75
C ALA A 408 5.71 -3.04 4.01
N ARG A 409 6.31 -4.20 3.72
CA ARG A 409 7.75 -4.36 3.50
C ARG A 409 8.26 -3.19 2.66
N ALA A 410 9.18 -2.40 3.22
CA ALA A 410 10.19 -1.73 2.42
C ALA A 410 10.86 -2.80 1.55
N LYS A 411 10.68 -2.72 0.24
CA LYS A 411 11.38 -3.60 -0.70
C LYS A 411 12.82 -3.11 -0.82
N SER A 412 13.66 -3.51 0.12
CA SER A 412 15.08 -3.72 -0.12
C SER A 412 15.39 -5.17 0.23
N TYR A 413 16.05 -5.86 -0.68
CA TYR A 413 16.49 -7.25 -0.52
C TYR A 413 17.23 -7.43 0.81
N ASP A 414 16.79 -8.40 1.63
CA ASP A 414 17.64 -9.31 2.46
C ASP A 414 16.94 -9.83 3.74
N THR A 415 15.80 -10.53 3.63
CA THR A 415 15.35 -11.44 4.72
C THR A 415 14.34 -12.46 4.23
N MET A 416 14.86 -13.51 3.62
CA MET A 416 14.18 -14.81 3.57
C MET A 416 14.48 -15.52 4.89
N LEU A 417 13.65 -15.33 5.92
CA LEU A 417 13.74 -16.10 7.18
C LEU A 417 12.34 -16.34 7.75
N LEU A 418 11.81 -17.50 7.34
CA LEU A 418 11.08 -18.50 8.15
C LEU A 418 10.40 -18.02 9.46
N GLY A 419 9.07 -18.16 9.51
CA GLY A 419 8.36 -18.46 10.77
C GLY A 419 7.12 -17.61 11.02
N GLY A 420 5.94 -18.22 10.88
CA GLY A 420 4.67 -17.61 11.27
C GLY A 420 4.57 -17.40 12.79
N GLY A 421 4.17 -16.20 13.19
CA GLY A 421 3.86 -15.84 14.57
C GLY A 421 2.93 -14.63 14.57
N SER A 422 1.74 -14.79 15.14
CA SER A 422 0.64 -13.86 14.99
C SER A 422 0.66 -12.72 16.03
N SER A 423 0.88 -11.48 15.58
CA SER A 423 0.73 -10.21 16.33
C SER A 423 -0.67 -9.65 16.14
N ARG A 424 -1.60 -9.76 17.12
CA ARG A 424 -3.05 -9.67 16.79
C ARG A 424 -3.97 -8.82 17.65
N ASN A 425 -3.48 -7.89 18.47
CA ASN A 425 -4.38 -7.14 19.35
C ASN A 425 -4.34 -5.60 19.24
N VAL A 426 -3.87 -4.97 18.14
CA VAL A 426 -4.18 -3.54 17.95
C VAL A 426 -4.81 -3.23 16.62
N ILE A 427 -5.76 -2.31 16.74
CA ILE A 427 -6.66 -1.84 15.73
C ILE A 427 -6.07 -0.56 15.15
N ALA A 428 -5.71 -0.58 13.86
CA ALA A 428 -5.29 0.63 13.16
C ALA A 428 -6.45 1.61 13.15
N ASP A 429 -6.19 2.91 13.21
CA ASP A 429 -7.21 3.95 13.16
C ASP A 429 -7.52 4.43 11.74
N SER A 430 -6.81 3.90 10.75
CA SER A 430 -6.85 4.42 9.39
C SER A 430 -6.61 3.35 8.33
N VAL A 431 -7.12 3.63 7.13
CA VAL A 431 -6.99 2.81 5.93
C VAL A 431 -6.30 3.63 4.84
N GLU A 432 -5.25 3.06 4.25
CA GLU A 432 -4.58 3.64 3.09
C GLU A 432 -5.25 3.18 1.79
N VAL A 433 -5.43 4.12 0.87
CA VAL A 433 -5.98 3.92 -0.46
C VAL A 433 -4.98 4.49 -1.46
N LYS A 434 -4.56 3.64 -2.40
CA LYS A 434 -3.56 3.93 -3.42
C LYS A 434 -4.14 3.71 -4.80
N ALA A 435 -3.83 4.60 -5.74
CA ALA A 435 -4.10 4.40 -7.16
C ALA A 435 -2.89 4.81 -8.01
N SER A 436 -2.67 4.08 -9.09
CA SER A 436 -1.65 4.38 -10.09
C SER A 436 -2.31 4.44 -11.46
N THR A 437 -2.02 5.48 -12.23
CA THR A 437 -2.59 5.68 -13.56
C THR A 437 -1.47 5.82 -14.59
N ASN A 438 -1.54 4.99 -15.62
CA ASN A 438 -0.76 5.09 -16.84
C ASN A 438 -1.59 5.79 -17.90
N LEU A 439 -1.03 6.85 -18.49
CA LEU A 439 -1.71 7.69 -19.45
C LEU A 439 -0.88 7.76 -20.74
N VAL A 440 -1.52 7.48 -21.88
CA VAL A 440 -0.95 7.69 -23.22
C VAL A 440 -1.80 8.71 -23.98
N VAL A 441 -1.16 9.77 -24.46
CA VAL A 441 -1.78 10.89 -25.16
C VAL A 441 -1.07 11.17 -26.48
N GLU A 442 -1.81 11.70 -27.46
CA GLU A 442 -1.20 12.27 -28.67
C GLU A 442 -0.44 13.57 -28.32
N LEU A 443 0.61 13.87 -29.09
CA LEU A 443 1.29 15.17 -29.09
C LEU A 443 1.12 15.82 -30.48
N ASN A 444 0.93 17.14 -30.51
CA ASN A 444 0.73 17.94 -31.72
C ASN A 444 1.64 19.14 -31.84
#